data_AF-A0A952D1X6-F1
#
_entry.id   AF-A0A952D1X6-F1
#
_cell.length_a   1.000
_cell.length_b   1.000
_cell.length_c   1.000
_cell.angle_alpha   90.00
_cell.angle_beta   90.00
_cell.angle_gamma   90.00
#
_symmetry.space_group_name_H-M   'P 1'
#
loop_
_entity.id
_entity.type
_entity.pdbx_description
1 polymer ?
#
loop_
_entity_poly.entity_id
_entity_poly.type
_entity_poly.pdbx_seq_one_letter_code
_entity_poly.pdbx_strand_id
1 'polypeptide(L)'
;ICKYALSNSITGAWFGSYYVNTPSWEKVPPHLQQLYRTTIDQSHHYRILWYWGGEARLRVHGEKMEQTALPPEEWNRVIEDGKEFWDEVAAESPRAARVVDIFKEYASDMEKAGYPYR
;
A
#
# COMPACT_ATOMS: atom_id res chain seq x y z
N ILE A 1 -18.19 6.52 -17.09
CA ILE A 1 -18.06 7.75 -16.26
C ILE A 1 -16.63 8.30 -16.35
N CYS A 2 -15.57 7.48 -16.23
CA CYS A 2 -14.20 7.89 -16.58
C CYS A 2 -13.77 7.34 -17.95
N LYS A 3 -12.79 8.01 -18.61
CA LYS A 3 -12.24 7.61 -19.92
C LYS A 3 -10.77 7.16 -19.88
N TYR A 4 -9.98 7.66 -18.93
CA TYR A 4 -8.54 7.44 -18.86
C TYR A 4 -8.12 6.88 -17.50
N ALA A 5 -7.04 6.11 -17.48
CA ALA A 5 -6.38 5.59 -16.29
C ALA A 5 -4.88 5.94 -16.34
N LEU A 6 -4.42 6.78 -15.41
CA LEU A 6 -3.02 7.17 -15.29
C LEU A 6 -2.22 6.02 -14.64
N SER A 7 -1.15 5.61 -15.29
CA SER A 7 -0.31 4.48 -14.87
C SER A 7 0.70 4.84 -13.77
N ASN A 8 1.09 6.11 -13.67
CA ASN A 8 1.93 6.64 -12.60
C ASN A 8 1.15 6.61 -11.28
N SER A 9 1.48 5.68 -10.38
CA SER A 9 0.83 5.56 -9.08
C SER A 9 1.62 6.25 -7.97
N ILE A 10 0.92 6.99 -7.11
CA ILE A 10 1.49 7.58 -5.89
C ILE A 10 1.75 6.56 -4.78
N THR A 11 1.15 5.36 -4.87
CA THR A 11 1.40 4.25 -3.94
C THR A 11 1.25 2.89 -4.62
N GLY A 12 2.12 1.95 -4.29
CA GLY A 12 2.04 0.57 -4.78
C GLY A 12 1.05 -0.30 -4.01
N ALA A 13 0.72 0.05 -2.76
CA ALA A 13 -0.15 -0.76 -1.90
C ALA A 13 -0.84 0.11 -0.83
N TRP A 14 -2.15 -0.12 -0.67
CA TRP A 14 -2.93 0.54 0.37
C TRP A 14 -2.88 -0.23 1.70
N PHE A 15 -2.77 0.50 2.82
CA PHE A 15 -2.81 -0.07 4.16
C PHE A 15 -4.17 0.09 4.80
N GLY A 16 -4.78 -1.04 5.19
CA GLY A 16 -6.01 -1.08 5.95
C GLY A 16 -6.00 -2.19 6.98
N SER A 17 -6.87 -2.06 7.98
CA SER A 17 -6.93 -2.96 9.12
C SER A 17 -8.37 -3.34 9.45
N TYR A 18 -8.51 -4.50 10.09
CA TYR A 18 -9.75 -4.89 10.77
C TYR A 18 -9.71 -4.37 12.21
N TYR A 19 -10.74 -3.66 12.62
CA TYR A 19 -10.87 -3.16 13.99
C TYR A 19 -12.04 -3.84 14.68
N VAL A 20 -11.89 -4.08 15.97
CA VAL A 20 -12.93 -4.61 16.84
C VAL A 20 -13.05 -3.75 18.08
N ASN A 21 -14.27 -3.65 18.63
CA ASN A 21 -14.49 -2.99 19.91
C ASN A 21 -13.94 -3.85 21.05
N THR A 22 -13.06 -3.30 21.89
CA THR A 22 -12.37 -4.06 22.96
C THR A 22 -13.33 -4.78 23.91
N PRO A 23 -14.35 -4.12 24.52
CA PRO A 23 -15.30 -4.81 25.39
C PRO A 23 -16.10 -5.93 24.70
N SER A 24 -16.34 -5.83 23.39
CA SER A 24 -17.02 -6.88 22.63
C SER A 24 -16.08 -8.04 22.31
N TRP A 25 -14.82 -7.72 21.97
CA TRP A 25 -13.79 -8.69 21.65
C TRP A 25 -13.44 -9.58 22.85
N GLU A 26 -13.35 -9.00 24.04
CA GLU A 26 -13.05 -9.72 25.29
C GLU A 26 -14.12 -10.78 25.64
N LYS A 27 -15.35 -10.63 25.13
CA LYS A 27 -16.44 -11.61 25.33
C LYS A 27 -16.36 -12.80 24.36
N VAL A 28 -15.56 -12.70 23.31
CA VAL A 28 -15.40 -13.77 22.31
C VAL A 28 -14.47 -14.83 22.89
N PRO A 29 -14.86 -16.12 22.92
CA PRO A 29 -14.00 -17.17 23.48
C PRO A 29 -12.71 -17.35 22.65
N PRO A 30 -11.60 -17.78 23.26
CA PRO A 30 -10.27 -17.80 22.61
C PRO A 30 -10.21 -18.54 21.27
N HIS A 31 -10.93 -19.66 21.13
CA HIS A 31 -10.95 -20.43 19.88
C HIS A 31 -11.63 -19.66 18.72
N LEU A 32 -12.65 -18.84 19.01
CA LEU A 32 -13.29 -17.98 18.00
C LEU A 32 -12.48 -16.72 17.73
N GLN A 33 -11.77 -16.17 18.71
CA GLN A 33 -10.81 -15.10 18.47
C GLN A 33 -9.72 -15.54 17.49
N GLN A 34 -9.20 -16.77 17.69
CA GLN A 34 -8.21 -17.36 16.80
C GLN A 34 -8.79 -17.56 15.39
N LEU A 35 -9.99 -18.15 15.28
CA LEU A 35 -10.66 -18.32 14.00
C LEU A 35 -10.82 -17.00 13.26
N TYR A 36 -11.29 -15.95 13.94
CA TYR A 36 -11.46 -14.62 13.34
C TYR A 36 -10.14 -14.05 12.81
N ARG A 37 -9.05 -14.12 13.58
CA ARG A 37 -7.72 -13.69 13.12
C ARG A 37 -7.26 -14.48 11.89
N THR A 38 -7.42 -15.81 11.90
CA THR A 38 -7.07 -16.64 10.74
C THR A 38 -7.87 -16.28 9.50
N THR A 39 -9.16 -15.94 9.64
CA THR A 39 -9.98 -15.49 8.49
C THR A 39 -9.54 -14.11 7.97
N ILE A 40 -9.04 -13.24 8.85
CA ILE A 40 -8.45 -11.95 8.46
C ILE A 40 -7.20 -12.21 7.62
N ASP A 41 -6.29 -13.08 8.07
CA ASP A 41 -5.08 -13.43 7.32
C ASP A 41 -5.43 -14.02 5.94
N GLN A 42 -6.42 -14.90 5.88
CA GLN A 42 -6.91 -15.47 4.63
C GLN A 42 -7.47 -14.38 3.70
N SER A 43 -8.22 -13.42 4.23
CA SER A 43 -8.73 -12.27 3.46
C SER A 43 -7.59 -11.41 2.91
N HIS A 44 -6.55 -11.12 3.72
CA HIS A 44 -5.38 -10.38 3.27
C HIS A 44 -4.65 -11.13 2.15
N HIS A 45 -4.43 -12.42 2.33
CA HIS A 45 -3.76 -13.27 1.33
C HIS A 45 -4.53 -13.31 0.00
N TYR A 46 -5.85 -13.51 0.06
CA TYR A 46 -6.70 -13.48 -1.13
C TYR A 46 -6.57 -12.16 -1.89
N ARG A 47 -6.62 -11.02 -1.18
CA ARG A 47 -6.51 -9.70 -1.80
C ARG A 47 -5.17 -9.46 -2.46
N ILE A 48 -4.06 -9.92 -1.88
CA ILE A 48 -2.73 -9.78 -2.50
C ILE A 48 -2.73 -10.42 -3.89
N LEU A 49 -3.20 -11.66 -4.01
CA LEU A 49 -3.26 -12.36 -5.29
C LEU A 49 -4.28 -11.73 -6.25
N TRP A 50 -5.44 -11.35 -5.73
CA TRP A 50 -6.51 -10.74 -6.52
C TRP A 50 -6.08 -9.43 -7.16
N TYR A 51 -5.46 -8.52 -6.40
CA TYR A 51 -4.96 -7.25 -6.94
C TYR A 51 -3.75 -7.47 -7.86
N TRP A 52 -2.82 -8.35 -7.49
CA TRP A 52 -1.64 -8.63 -8.32
C TRP A 52 -2.02 -9.11 -9.74
N GLY A 53 -2.90 -10.12 -9.83
CA GLY A 53 -3.38 -10.60 -11.12
C GLY A 53 -4.38 -9.66 -11.80
N GLY A 54 -5.22 -8.98 -11.00
CA GLY A 54 -6.25 -8.08 -11.47
C GLY A 54 -5.70 -6.84 -12.18
N GLU A 55 -4.71 -6.18 -11.57
CA GLU A 55 -4.07 -4.97 -12.11
C GLU A 55 -3.47 -5.25 -13.48
N ALA A 56 -2.64 -6.31 -13.59
CA ALA A 56 -2.00 -6.68 -14.86
C ALA A 56 -3.04 -7.02 -15.94
N ARG A 57 -4.03 -7.85 -15.61
CA ARG A 57 -5.06 -8.26 -16.57
C ARG A 57 -5.89 -7.09 -17.07
N LEU A 58 -6.27 -6.16 -16.18
CA LEU A 58 -7.12 -5.03 -16.55
C LEU A 58 -6.37 -3.95 -17.34
N ARG A 59 -5.07 -3.75 -17.09
CA ARG A 59 -4.26 -2.83 -17.90
C ARG A 59 -4.03 -3.34 -19.32
N VAL A 60 -3.91 -4.66 -19.51
CA VAL A 60 -3.65 -5.28 -20.82
C VAL A 60 -4.94 -5.55 -21.62
N HIS A 61 -6.00 -6.01 -20.96
CA HIS A 61 -7.22 -6.49 -21.61
C HIS A 61 -8.46 -5.66 -21.30
N GLY A 62 -8.35 -4.61 -20.47
CA GLY A 62 -9.48 -3.74 -20.15
C GLY A 62 -9.83 -2.80 -21.30
N GLU A 63 -11.08 -2.79 -21.72
CA GLU A 63 -11.55 -1.99 -22.86
C GLU A 63 -12.25 -0.67 -22.45
N LYS A 64 -12.43 -0.45 -21.14
CA LYS A 64 -13.25 0.66 -20.62
C LYS A 64 -12.50 1.97 -20.44
N MET A 65 -11.17 1.92 -20.28
CA MET A 65 -10.34 3.09 -20.01
C MET A 65 -9.04 2.99 -20.80
N GLU A 66 -8.61 4.11 -21.38
CA GLU A 66 -7.31 4.24 -22.04
C GLU A 66 -6.21 4.48 -21.01
N GLN A 67 -5.10 3.74 -21.13
CA GLN A 67 -3.93 3.91 -20.25
C GLN A 67 -3.12 5.14 -20.69
N THR A 68 -2.78 5.99 -19.73
CA THR A 68 -1.92 7.16 -19.95
C THR A 68 -0.73 7.15 -18.98
N ALA A 69 0.30 7.92 -19.29
CA ALA A 69 1.47 8.07 -18.44
C ALA A 69 2.03 9.49 -18.57
N LEU A 70 2.53 10.01 -17.47
CA LEU A 70 3.40 11.19 -17.45
C LEU A 70 4.83 10.79 -17.84
N PRO A 71 5.59 11.70 -18.47
CA PRO A 71 7.01 11.48 -18.72
C PRO A 71 7.78 11.21 -17.41
N PRO A 72 8.81 10.34 -17.43
CA PRO A 72 9.57 10.00 -16.23
C PRO A 72 10.15 11.21 -15.51
N GLU A 73 10.62 12.22 -16.23
CA GLU A 73 11.20 13.43 -15.67
C GLU A 73 10.17 14.28 -14.90
N GLU A 74 8.94 14.38 -15.39
CA GLU A 74 7.85 15.08 -14.69
C GLU A 74 7.41 14.29 -13.46
N TRP A 75 7.31 12.97 -13.59
CA TRP A 75 6.93 12.11 -12.48
C TRP A 75 7.99 12.07 -11.37
N ASN A 76 9.27 12.09 -11.74
CA ASN A 76 10.36 12.13 -10.77
C ASN A 76 10.30 13.38 -9.89
N ARG A 77 9.81 14.52 -10.41
CA ARG A 77 9.58 15.71 -9.58
C ARG A 77 8.56 15.43 -8.48
N VAL A 78 7.46 14.74 -8.80
CA VAL A 78 6.45 14.33 -7.80
C VAL A 78 7.06 13.42 -6.73
N ILE A 79 7.95 12.51 -7.11
CA ILE A 79 8.63 11.60 -6.17
C ILE A 79 9.60 12.37 -5.26
N GLU A 80 10.37 13.30 -5.81
CA GLU A 80 11.30 14.13 -5.02
C GLU A 80 10.55 15.07 -4.08
N ASP A 81 9.57 15.82 -4.57
CA ASP A 81 8.71 16.71 -3.75
C ASP A 81 8.00 15.90 -2.65
N GLY A 82 7.64 14.65 -2.95
CA GLY A 82 7.06 13.73 -1.99
C GLY A 82 7.95 13.53 -0.76
N LYS A 83 9.29 13.54 -0.88
CA LYS A 83 10.21 13.31 0.26
C LYS A 83 10.09 14.39 1.33
N GLU A 84 9.86 15.64 0.94
CA GLU A 84 9.67 16.76 1.87
C GLU A 84 8.42 16.53 2.73
N PHE A 85 7.35 16.00 2.14
CA PHE A 85 6.12 15.65 2.87
C PHE A 85 6.36 14.60 3.97
N TRP A 86 7.29 13.66 3.77
CA TRP A 86 7.63 12.69 4.82
C TRP A 86 8.33 13.35 6.01
N ASP A 87 9.12 14.39 5.77
CA ASP A 87 9.78 15.14 6.85
C ASP A 87 8.77 15.98 7.64
N GLU A 88 7.77 16.56 6.95
CA GLU A 88 6.64 17.24 7.60
C GLU A 88 5.86 16.27 8.50
N VAL A 89 5.51 15.09 7.99
CA VAL A 89 4.81 14.04 8.75
C VAL A 89 5.65 13.57 9.94
N ALA A 90 6.96 13.39 9.76
CA ALA A 90 7.86 13.01 10.85
C ALA A 90 7.87 14.06 11.98
N ALA A 91 7.78 15.35 11.64
CA ALA A 91 7.77 16.44 12.61
C ALA A 91 6.49 16.51 13.46
N GLU A 92 5.38 15.88 13.03
CA GLU A 92 4.11 15.93 13.75
C GLU A 92 4.17 15.30 15.15
N SER A 93 4.95 14.23 15.33
CA SER A 93 5.13 13.59 16.63
C SER A 93 6.31 12.62 16.67
N PRO A 94 6.86 12.31 17.87
CA PRO A 94 7.88 11.28 18.01
C PRO A 94 7.44 9.89 17.49
N ARG A 95 6.13 9.60 17.46
CA ARG A 95 5.61 8.34 16.91
C ARG A 95 5.64 8.36 15.39
N ALA A 96 5.21 9.47 14.76
CA ALA A 96 5.22 9.61 13.32
C ALA A 96 6.66 9.57 12.77
N ALA A 97 7.59 10.26 13.43
CA ALA A 97 9.03 10.19 13.11
C ALA A 97 9.54 8.74 13.04
N ARG A 98 9.30 7.94 14.08
CA ARG A 98 9.73 6.53 14.09
C ARG A 98 9.14 5.70 12.95
N VAL A 99 7.88 5.96 12.57
CA VAL A 99 7.24 5.23 11.47
C VAL A 99 7.85 5.65 10.13
N VAL A 100 8.04 6.95 9.91
CA VAL A 100 8.72 7.49 8.71
C VAL A 100 10.13 6.93 8.58
N ASP A 101 10.90 6.86 9.68
CA ASP A 101 12.26 6.31 9.68
C ASP A 101 12.26 4.85 9.23
N ILE A 102 11.33 4.03 9.72
CA ILE A 102 11.18 2.62 9.29
C ILE A 102 10.90 2.52 7.79
N PHE A 103 10.03 3.39 7.25
CA PHE A 103 9.76 3.40 5.81
C PHE A 103 10.98 3.81 5.00
N LYS A 104 11.75 4.80 5.45
CA LYS A 104 12.99 5.25 4.79
C LYS A 104 14.07 4.17 4.82
N GLU A 105 14.25 3.51 5.96
CA GLU A 105 15.19 2.39 6.12
C GLU A 105 14.81 1.23 5.19
N TYR A 106 13.54 0.79 5.24
CA TYR A 106 13.04 -0.27 4.37
C TYR A 106 13.21 0.07 2.89
N ALA A 107 12.90 1.31 2.47
CA ALA A 107 13.11 1.75 1.10
C ALA A 107 14.58 1.69 0.69
N SER A 108 15.49 2.15 1.57
CA SER A 108 16.95 2.07 1.34
C SER A 108 17.43 0.62 1.19
N ASP A 109 16.90 -0.30 1.99
CA ASP A 109 17.28 -1.70 1.92
C ASP A 109 16.79 -2.38 0.64
N MET A 110 15.60 -1.99 0.13
CA MET A 110 15.11 -2.50 -1.15
C MET A 110 15.99 -2.04 -2.34
N GLU A 111 16.51 -0.81 -2.31
CA GLU A 111 17.49 -0.34 -3.31
C GLU A 111 18.78 -1.15 -3.26
N LYS A 112 19.32 -1.40 -2.05
CA LYS A 112 20.54 -2.22 -1.88
C LYS A 112 20.33 -3.66 -2.30
N ALA A 113 19.14 -4.21 -2.08
CA ALA A 113 18.79 -5.58 -2.45
C ALA A 113 18.74 -5.78 -3.97
N GLY A 114 18.31 -4.75 -4.73
CA GLY A 114 18.19 -4.81 -6.19
C GLY A 114 17.10 -5.77 -6.66
N TYR A 115 17.26 -6.35 -7.85
CA TYR A 115 16.25 -7.22 -8.45
C TYR A 115 15.92 -8.44 -7.54
N PRO A 116 14.63 -8.77 -7.31
CA PRO A 116 13.42 -8.28 -7.98
C PRO A 116 12.71 -7.09 -7.30
N TYR A 117 13.34 -6.43 -6.32
CA TYR A 117 12.71 -5.38 -5.50
C TYR A 117 12.85 -3.98 -6.11
N ARG A 118 13.92 -3.73 -6.87
CA ARG A 118 14.22 -2.51 -7.62
C ARG A 118 14.85 -2.83 -8.97
#